data_AF-A0A7Y2L9D6-F1
#
_entry.id   AF-A0A7Y2L9D6-F1
#
_cell.length_a   1.000
_cell.length_b   1.000
_cell.length_c   1.000
_cell.angle_alpha   90.00
_cell.angle_beta   90.00
_cell.angle_gamma   90.00
#
_symmetry.space_group_name_H-M   'P 1'
#
loop_
_entity.id
_entity.type
_entity.pdbx_description
1 polymer ?
#
loop_
_entity_poly.entity_id
_entity_poly.type
_entity_poly.pdbx_seq_one_letter_code
_entity_poly.pdbx_strand_id
1 'polypeptide(L)' 'MIAGIDVVEEKSDFPIYDSIFKIEGKADVVVDFYNPPAFDNLLKCVLSHRIPVVMGSRASKKAID' A
#
# COMPACT_ATOMS: atom_id res chain seq x y z
N MET A 1 -5.06 -0.81 14.19
CA MET A 1 -4.77 -2.22 13.81
C MET A 1 -3.62 -2.22 12.81
N ILE A 2 -3.01 -3.39 12.57
CA ILE A 2 -2.01 -3.56 11.52
C ILE A 2 -2.58 -4.55 10.52
N ALA A 3 -2.47 -4.25 9.23
CA ALA A 3 -2.91 -5.10 8.12
C ALA A 3 -1.98 -4.88 6.92
N GLY A 4 -1.80 -5.91 6.10
CA GLY A 4 -1.03 -5.87 4.87
C GLY A 4 -1.89 -6.05 3.63
N ILE A 5 -1.35 -5.67 2.48
CA ILE A 5 -1.94 -5.93 1.18
C ILE A 5 -0.91 -6.64 0.31
N ASP A 6 -1.25 -7.84 -0.16
CA ASP A 6 -0.42 -8.59 -1.11
C ASP A 6 -1.31 -9.51 -1.95
N VAL A 7 -0.85 -9.84 -3.15
CA VAL A 7 -1.51 -10.83 -4.04
C VAL A 7 -1.25 -12.27 -3.59
N VAL A 8 -0.17 -12.51 -2.85
CA VAL A 8 0.14 -13.81 -2.25
C VAL A 8 -0.10 -13.74 -0.75
N GLU A 9 -0.96 -14.62 -0.23
CA GLU A 9 -1.11 -14.77 1.22
C GLU A 9 0.16 -15.39 1.82
N GLU A 10 1.02 -14.55 2.39
CA GLU A 10 2.17 -14.98 3.18
C GLU A 10 1.79 -15.12 4.66
N LYS A 11 2.53 -15.98 5.39
CA LYS A 11 2.38 -16.08 6.85
C LYS A 11 2.88 -14.80 7.50
N SER A 12 1.96 -14.08 8.15
CA SER A 12 2.23 -12.87 8.91
C SER A 12 1.50 -12.89 10.26
N ASP A 13 2.00 -12.12 11.22
CA ASP A 13 1.37 -11.91 12.53
C ASP A 13 0.12 -11.01 12.46
N PHE A 14 -0.18 -10.47 11.27
CA PHE A 14 -1.31 -9.60 11.00
C PHE A 14 -2.04 -10.04 9.71
N PRO A 15 -3.33 -9.72 9.55
CA PRO A 15 -4.09 -10.11 8.38
C PRO A 15 -3.51 -9.48 7.10
N ILE A 16 -3.41 -10.29 6.05
CA ILE A 16 -3.04 -9.89 4.70
C ILE A 16 -4.29 -9.99 3.83
N TYR A 17 -4.57 -8.92 3.07
CA TYR A 17 -5.70 -8.85 2.15
C TYR A 17 -5.20 -8.72 0.71
N ASP A 18 -5.99 -9.21 -0.25
CA ASP A 18 -5.70 -9.00 -1.68
C ASP A 18 -6.08 -7.60 -2.19
N SER A 19 -6.74 -6.79 -1.36
CA SER A 19 -7.28 -5.49 -1.73
C SER A 19 -7.42 -4.57 -0.52
N ILE A 20 -7.00 -3.32 -0.69
CA ILE A 20 -7.14 -2.26 0.32
C ILE A 20 -8.59 -2.02 0.74
N PHE A 21 -9.56 -2.35 -0.12
CA PHE A 21 -10.99 -2.16 0.16
C PHE A 21 -11.59 -3.24 1.06
N LYS A 22 -10.87 -4.34 1.33
CA LYS A 22 -11.29 -5.39 2.26
C LYS A 22 -10.84 -5.13 3.70
N ILE A 23 -10.00 -4.11 3.93
CA ILE A 23 -9.55 -3.76 5.27
C ILE A 23 -10.70 -3.07 6.00
N GLU A 24 -11.29 -3.77 6.95
CA GLU A 24 -12.35 -3.25 7.80
C GLU A 24 -11.74 -2.44 8.95
N GLY A 25 -11.50 -1.16 8.70
CA GLY A 25 -11.17 -0.19 9.73
C GLY A 25 -10.37 1.00 9.24
N LYS A 26 -10.09 1.94 10.15
CA LYS A 26 -9.34 3.15 9.85
C LYS A 26 -7.85 2.94 10.10
N ALA A 27 -7.04 3.10 9.07
CA ALA A 27 -5.59 3.23 9.22
C ALA A 27 -5.22 4.68 9.56
N ASP A 28 -4.28 4.87 10.46
CA ASP A 28 -3.70 6.18 10.77
C ASP A 28 -2.64 6.61 9.74
N VAL A 29 -2.03 5.63 9.07
CA VAL A 29 -1.02 5.83 8.03
C VAL A 29 -0.98 4.62 7.09
N VAL A 30 -0.65 4.84 5.82
CA VAL A 30 -0.29 3.77 4.87
C VAL A 30 1.18 3.90 4.50
N VAL A 31 1.89 2.76 4.45
CA VAL A 31 3.25 2.66 3.92
C VAL A 31 3.18 1.89 2.60
N ASP A 32 3.60 2.52 1.51
CA ASP A 32 3.59 1.93 0.17
C ASP A 32 5.03 1.82 -0.38
N PHE A 33 5.43 0.62 -0.82
CA PHE A 33 6.72 0.37 -1.47
C PHE A 33 6.65 0.40 -3.01
N TYR A 34 5.60 1.03 -3.54
CA TYR A 34 5.29 1.22 -4.95
C TYR A 34 5.13 -0.08 -5.74
N ASN A 35 3.88 -0.41 -6.01
CA ASN A 35 3.46 -1.44 -6.97
C ASN A 35 2.51 -0.80 -8.00
N PRO A 36 2.92 -0.59 -9.27
CA PRO A 36 2.12 0.18 -10.24
C PRO A 36 0.67 -0.32 -10.39
N PRO A 37 0.40 -1.63 -10.51
CA PRO A 37 -0.96 -2.18 -10.50
C PRO A 37 -1.86 -1.80 -9.30
N ALA A 38 -1.27 -1.62 -8.11
CA ALA A 38 -2.03 -1.33 -6.89
C ALA A 38 -2.20 0.18 -6.63
N PHE A 39 -1.45 1.01 -7.35
CA PHE A 39 -1.28 2.42 -7.05
C PHE A 39 -2.57 3.23 -7.13
N ASP A 40 -3.37 3.03 -8.18
CA ASP A 40 -4.62 3.79 -8.36
C ASP A 40 -5.66 3.48 -7.27
N ASN A 41 -5.74 2.22 -6.84
CA ASN A 41 -6.66 1.81 -5.78
C ASN A 41 -6.19 2.32 -4.42
N LEU A 42 -4.88 2.31 -4.17
CA LEU A 42 -4.28 2.96 -3.01
C LEU A 42 -4.66 4.45 -2.96
N LEU A 43 -4.41 5.20 -4.04
CA LEU A 43 -4.71 6.63 -4.10
C LEU A 43 -6.20 6.92 -3.84
N LYS A 44 -7.10 6.15 -4.46
CA LYS A 44 -8.55 6.29 -4.22
C LYS A 44 -8.90 6.14 -2.74
N CYS A 45 -8.36 5.10 -2.08
CA CYS A 45 -8.65 4.82 -0.68
C CYS A 45 -8.10 5.90 0.26
N VAL A 46 -6.83 6.29 0.10
CA VAL A 46 -6.19 7.24 1.02
C VAL A 46 -6.75 8.66 0.85
N LEU A 47 -7.16 9.05 -0.36
CA LEU A 47 -7.83 10.32 -0.61
C LEU A 47 -9.24 10.37 -0.02
N SER A 48 -10.04 9.31 -0.20
CA SER A 48 -11.41 9.28 0.33
C SER A 48 -11.45 9.30 1.86
N HIS A 49 -10.45 8.69 2.51
CA HIS A 49 -10.38 8.58 3.96
C HIS A 49 -9.45 9.60 4.61
N ARG A 50 -8.78 10.45 3.82
CA ARG A 50 -7.76 11.42 4.26
C ARG A 50 -6.67 10.76 5.11
N ILE A 51 -6.12 9.65 4.63
CA ILE A 51 -5.07 8.90 5.33
C ILE A 51 -3.70 9.38 4.84
N PRO A 52 -2.77 9.78 5.74
CA PRO A 52 -1.39 10.06 5.38
C PRO A 52 -0.71 8.86 4.73
N VAL A 53 0.13 9.12 3.72
CA VAL A 53 0.90 8.08 3.01
C VAL A 53 2.39 8.36 3.07
N VAL A 54 3.15 7.36 3.48
CA VAL A 54 4.60 7.30 3.30
C VAL A 54 4.88 6.43 2.08
N MET A 55 5.40 7.03 1.02
CA MET A 55 5.73 6.32 -0.22
C MET A 55 7.24 6.10 -0.32
N GLY A 56 7.64 4.83 -0.39
CA GLY A 56 8.96 4.40 -0.78
C GLY A 56 8.98 4.02 -2.25
N SER A 57 9.82 4.69 -3.05
CA SER A 57 10.11 4.27 -4.42
C SER A 57 11.60 3.93 -4.53
N ARG A 58 11.92 2.97 -5.40
CA ARG A 58 13.32 2.72 -5.76
C ARG A 58 13.78 3.86 -6.66
N ALA A 59 14.90 4.49 -6.33
CA ALA A 59 15.56 5.41 -7.25
C ALA A 59 15.94 4.62 -8.52
N SER A 60 15.40 5.00 -9.68
CA SER A 60 15.98 4.56 -10.94
C SER A 60 17.30 5.30 -11.10
N LYS A 61 18.40 4.56 -11.16
CA LYS A 61 19.65 5.10 -11.69
C LYS A 61 19.32 5.53 -13.11
N LYS A 62 19.14 6.83 -13.37
CA LYS A 62 19.21 7.30 -14.76
C LYS A 62 20.57 6.85 -15.26
N ALA A 63 20.57 6.02 -16.30
CA ALA A 63 21.77 5.80 -17.08
C ALA A 63 22.24 7.20 -17.50
N ILE A 64 23.44 7.54 -17.07
CA ILE A 64 24.14 8.71 -17.54
C ILE A 64 24.68 8.24 -18.89
N ASP A 65 23.90 8.50 -19.95
CA ASP A 65 24.37 8.40 -21.33
C ASP A 65 25.12 9.68 -21.70
#